data_AF-X0ZL23-F1
#
_entry.id   AF-X0ZL23-F1
#
_cell.length_a   1.000
_cell.length_b   1.000
_cell.length_c   1.000
_cell.angle_alpha   90.00
_cell.angle_beta   90.00
_cell.angle_gamma   90.00
#
_symmetry.space_group_name_H-M   'P 1'
#
loop_
_entity.id
_entity.type
_entity.pdbx_description
1 polymer ?
#
loop_
_entity_poly.entity_id
_entity_poly.type
_entity_poly.pdbx_seq_one_letter_code
_entity_poly.pdbx_strand_id
1 'polypeptide(L)'
;GYYSQIYSGSLQATYYALYILNAIGKLGEIDLQAVSDYIMSFYNYSSHTFSDENSDRYFASKIPGRYYPLSTLLEVNCYATLSLDILNDINSIDIASMVNFIWSCYHPDLYGFIGQSYDSSLEEGFKVPTADNTYYAVITLDMLGVDWNSRPQDRDDIASFIDGLQSTGSSTGFKNDREGMFDSLMEPEPNQFASYYCLKTLEVFGSSYISIIDTTTFHQHLTSLYHSQEFYFDISDFVWVTNYSNLVATAINLELSDLTGFVSFARSEVVNFLLDNRNYRGGWEASTTVKSE
;
A
#
# COMPACT_ATOMS: atom_id res chain seq x y z
N GLY A 1 5.57 1.34 -6.49
CA GLY A 1 4.29 1.99 -6.14
C GLY A 1 3.55 2.35 -7.41
N TYR A 2 2.22 2.27 -7.39
CA TYR A 2 1.33 2.77 -8.44
C TYR A 2 0.59 3.99 -7.91
N TYR A 3 0.48 5.04 -8.72
CA TYR A 3 -0.21 6.28 -8.37
C TYR A 3 -1.33 6.54 -9.37
N SER A 4 -2.58 6.57 -8.91
CA SER A 4 -3.68 7.07 -9.72
C SER A 4 -3.62 8.60 -9.69
N GLN A 5 -3.29 9.23 -10.82
CA GLN A 5 -3.18 10.69 -10.96
C GLN A 5 -4.56 11.37 -10.94
N ILE A 6 -5.37 11.15 -9.91
CA ILE A 6 -6.76 11.61 -9.89
C ILE A 6 -6.85 13.10 -9.49
N TYR A 7 -5.96 13.60 -8.61
CA TYR A 7 -6.01 14.97 -8.09
C TYR A 7 -4.62 15.64 -8.00
N SER A 8 -4.57 16.97 -8.14
CA SER A 8 -3.32 17.75 -8.16
C SER A 8 -2.80 18.06 -6.76
N GLY A 9 -1.52 17.78 -6.50
CA GLY A 9 -0.89 17.96 -5.19
C GLY A 9 -1.27 16.83 -4.24
N SER A 10 -0.38 15.85 -4.08
CA SER A 10 -0.67 14.66 -3.26
C SER A 10 0.56 14.27 -2.46
N LEU A 11 0.38 14.12 -1.15
CA LEU A 11 1.43 13.58 -0.28
C LEU A 11 1.78 12.15 -0.66
N GLN A 12 0.83 11.37 -1.17
CA GLN A 12 1.07 10.04 -1.75
C GLN A 12 2.03 10.09 -2.96
N ALA A 13 1.77 10.97 -3.93
CA ALA A 13 2.64 11.13 -5.10
C ALA A 13 4.05 11.57 -4.71
N THR A 14 4.12 12.49 -3.74
CA THR A 14 5.39 12.99 -3.19
C THR A 14 6.19 11.87 -2.56
N TYR A 15 5.56 11.05 -1.71
CA TYR A 15 6.17 9.88 -1.10
C TYR A 15 6.70 8.90 -2.16
N TYR A 16 5.90 8.53 -3.16
CA TYR A 16 6.37 7.59 -4.18
C TYR A 16 7.52 8.13 -5.03
N ALA A 17 7.50 9.42 -5.37
CA ALA A 17 8.61 10.05 -6.09
C ALA A 17 9.90 10.04 -5.25
N LEU A 18 9.81 10.40 -3.96
CA LEU A 18 10.94 10.36 -3.03
C LEU A 18 11.46 8.94 -2.81
N TYR A 19 10.56 7.97 -2.63
CA TYR A 19 10.90 6.56 -2.47
C TYR A 19 11.70 6.05 -3.68
N ILE A 20 11.23 6.34 -4.91
CA ILE A 20 11.92 5.96 -6.14
C ILE A 20 13.29 6.64 -6.22
N LEU A 21 13.36 7.96 -6.02
CA LEU A 21 14.62 8.71 -6.08
C LEU A 21 15.64 8.19 -5.07
N ASN A 22 15.20 7.87 -3.86
CA ASN A 22 16.03 7.28 -2.83
C ASN A 22 16.53 5.90 -3.27
N ALA A 23 15.64 5.02 -3.75
CA ALA A 23 15.96 3.66 -4.17
C ALA A 23 16.99 3.60 -5.31
N ILE A 24 16.99 4.58 -6.22
CA ILE A 24 17.96 4.67 -7.33
C ILE A 24 19.18 5.55 -7.02
N GLY A 25 19.32 6.04 -5.78
CA GLY A 25 20.45 6.86 -5.34
C GLY A 25 20.50 8.26 -5.97
N LYS A 26 19.34 8.83 -6.29
CA LYS A 26 19.16 10.12 -6.99
C LYS A 26 18.53 11.22 -6.14
N LEU A 27 18.38 10.98 -4.84
CA LEU A 27 17.81 11.96 -3.92
C LEU A 27 18.61 13.28 -3.90
N GLY A 28 19.94 13.24 -4.09
CA GLY A 28 20.78 14.44 -4.16
C GLY A 28 20.60 15.32 -5.41
N GLU A 29 19.74 14.95 -6.36
CA GLU A 29 19.46 15.73 -7.57
C GLU A 29 18.27 16.70 -7.41
N ILE A 30 17.57 16.66 -6.28
CA ILE A 30 16.44 17.54 -5.96
C ILE A 30 16.77 18.50 -4.82
N ASP A 31 16.00 19.58 -4.71
CA ASP A 31 16.07 20.49 -3.56
C ASP A 31 15.31 19.88 -2.37
N LEU A 32 16.06 19.20 -1.50
CA LEU A 32 15.50 18.49 -0.34
C LEU A 32 14.73 19.43 0.61
N GLN A 33 15.23 20.65 0.80
CA GLN A 33 14.59 21.61 1.70
C GLN A 33 13.27 22.09 1.10
N ALA A 34 13.24 22.42 -0.20
CA ALA A 34 12.01 22.84 -0.85
C ALA A 34 10.92 21.75 -0.80
N VAL A 35 11.30 20.47 -0.91
CA VAL A 35 10.34 19.37 -0.80
C VAL A 35 9.88 19.18 0.66
N SER A 36 10.77 19.31 1.64
CA SER A 36 10.38 19.28 3.05
C SER A 36 9.41 20.42 3.39
N ASP A 37 9.72 21.65 2.98
CA ASP A 37 8.86 22.82 3.17
C ASP A 37 7.47 22.61 2.52
N TYR A 38 7.43 21.98 1.34
CA TYR A 38 6.18 21.60 0.69
C TYR A 38 5.39 20.59 1.53
N ILE A 39 6.01 19.52 2.03
CA ILE A 39 5.33 18.53 2.90
C ILE A 39 4.82 19.19 4.18
N MET A 40 5.65 20.01 4.82
CA MET A 40 5.30 20.72 6.05
C MET A 40 4.20 21.77 5.85
N SER A 41 3.96 22.25 4.63
CA SER A 41 2.82 23.11 4.34
C SER A 41 1.46 22.44 4.57
N PHE A 42 1.40 21.10 4.62
CA PHE A 42 0.20 20.33 4.94
C PHE A 42 0.09 19.98 6.44
N TYR A 43 1.10 20.29 7.26
CA TYR A 43 1.13 19.94 8.68
C TYR A 43 0.33 20.94 9.53
N ASN A 44 -0.60 20.44 10.33
CA ASN A 44 -1.35 21.23 11.29
C ASN A 44 -0.75 21.06 12.70
N TYR A 45 -0.10 22.11 13.20
CA TYR A 45 0.54 22.12 14.52
C TYR A 45 -0.42 21.96 15.71
N SER A 46 -1.74 22.17 15.53
CA SER A 46 -2.73 22.01 16.60
C SER A 46 -3.22 20.57 16.71
N SER A 47 -3.41 19.88 15.59
CA SER A 47 -3.80 18.46 15.58
C SER A 47 -2.61 17.50 15.51
N HIS A 48 -1.42 18.01 15.21
CA HIS A 48 -0.21 17.22 14.93
C HIS A 48 -0.36 16.23 13.77
N THR A 49 -1.19 16.57 12.78
CA THR A 49 -1.48 15.73 11.61
C THR A 49 -1.31 16.50 10.31
N PHE A 50 -1.12 15.76 9.23
CA PHE A 50 -1.16 16.22 7.85
C PHE A 50 -2.56 16.02 7.25
N SER A 51 -2.99 16.93 6.37
CA SER A 51 -4.17 16.73 5.51
C SER A 51 -3.88 17.31 4.13
N ASP A 52 -4.26 16.59 3.07
CA ASP A 52 -4.28 17.07 1.69
C ASP A 52 -5.70 16.94 1.08
N GLU A 53 -5.86 17.29 -0.19
CA GLU A 53 -7.19 17.21 -0.83
C GLU A 53 -7.78 15.78 -0.86
N ASN A 54 -6.96 14.73 -0.79
CA ASN A 54 -7.45 13.35 -0.78
C ASN A 54 -8.06 13.00 0.56
N SER A 55 -7.40 13.33 1.68
CA SER A 55 -7.95 13.09 3.02
C SER A 55 -9.20 13.95 3.27
N ASP A 56 -9.24 15.19 2.77
CA ASP A 56 -10.43 16.03 2.83
C ASP A 56 -11.62 15.40 2.07
N ARG A 57 -11.36 14.79 0.91
CA ARG A 57 -12.39 14.09 0.12
C ARG A 57 -12.81 12.76 0.75
N TYR A 58 -11.90 12.04 1.41
CA TYR A 58 -12.23 10.85 2.19
C TYR A 58 -13.31 11.18 3.23
N PHE A 59 -13.18 12.29 3.96
CA PHE A 59 -14.23 12.75 4.90
C PHE A 59 -15.51 13.24 4.22
N ALA A 60 -15.42 13.75 2.99
CA ALA A 60 -16.57 14.14 2.19
C ALA A 60 -17.31 12.94 1.58
N SER A 61 -16.67 11.77 1.52
CA SER A 61 -17.22 10.51 0.98
C SER A 61 -18.20 9.85 1.97
N LYS A 62 -19.23 10.58 2.37
CA LYS A 62 -20.32 10.11 3.26
C LYS A 62 -21.41 9.36 2.50
N ILE A 63 -21.09 8.75 1.37
CA ILE A 63 -22.07 7.97 0.59
C ILE A 63 -21.85 6.51 0.96
N PRO A 64 -22.69 5.90 1.82
CA PRO A 64 -22.52 4.52 2.22
C PRO A 64 -22.53 3.60 0.99
N GLY A 65 -21.53 2.73 0.89
CA GLY A 65 -21.36 1.79 -0.23
C GLY A 65 -20.86 2.42 -1.54
N ARG A 66 -20.38 3.67 -1.51
CA ARG A 66 -19.66 4.33 -2.62
C ARG A 66 -18.49 5.14 -2.09
N TYR A 67 -17.63 4.48 -1.33
CA TYR A 67 -16.34 5.05 -0.98
C TYR A 67 -15.49 5.05 -2.24
N TYR A 68 -14.96 6.22 -2.59
CA TYR A 68 -14.00 6.30 -3.69
C TYR A 68 -12.63 5.85 -3.17
N PRO A 69 -11.79 5.24 -4.03
CA PRO A 69 -10.42 4.84 -3.70
C PRO A 69 -9.54 6.09 -3.56
N LEU A 70 -9.69 6.75 -2.42
CA LEU A 70 -9.03 7.97 -2.00
C LEU A 70 -8.08 7.62 -0.87
N SER A 71 -6.94 8.31 -0.81
CA SER A 71 -6.04 8.19 0.35
C SER A 71 -6.77 8.63 1.61
N THR A 72 -6.73 7.77 2.63
CA THR A 72 -7.32 8.06 3.92
C THR A 72 -6.50 9.10 4.69
N LEU A 73 -7.04 9.62 5.80
CA LEU A 73 -6.27 10.52 6.67
C LEU A 73 -5.04 9.79 7.24
N LEU A 74 -5.18 8.53 7.64
CA LEU A 74 -4.06 7.70 8.10
C LEU A 74 -2.97 7.61 7.04
N GLU A 75 -3.31 7.22 5.81
CA GLU A 75 -2.35 7.08 4.73
C GLU A 75 -1.63 8.39 4.43
N VAL A 76 -2.35 9.51 4.34
CA VAL A 76 -1.75 10.84 4.11
C VAL A 76 -0.70 11.19 5.18
N ASN A 77 -0.99 10.87 6.44
CA ASN A 77 -0.05 11.07 7.54
C ASN A 77 1.16 10.13 7.44
N CYS A 78 0.96 8.87 7.08
CA CYS A 78 2.04 7.93 6.81
C CYS A 78 2.93 8.39 5.65
N TYR A 79 2.34 8.80 4.52
CA TYR A 79 3.09 9.29 3.35
C TYR A 79 3.96 10.51 3.68
N ALA A 80 3.41 11.50 4.39
CA ALA A 80 4.18 12.67 4.81
C ALA A 80 5.32 12.28 5.78
N THR A 81 5.02 11.43 6.75
CA THR A 81 6.00 10.99 7.76
C THR A 81 7.15 10.21 7.16
N LEU A 82 6.86 9.23 6.30
CA LEU A 82 7.87 8.47 5.55
C LEU A 82 8.66 9.36 4.58
N SER A 83 8.03 10.37 3.99
CA SER A 83 8.72 11.34 3.13
C SER A 83 9.73 12.18 3.91
N LEU A 84 9.35 12.66 5.10
CA LEU A 84 10.26 13.41 5.98
C LEU A 84 11.43 12.56 6.47
N ASP A 85 11.21 11.26 6.73
CA ASP A 85 12.30 10.34 7.03
C ASP A 85 13.30 10.19 5.86
N ILE A 86 12.81 9.98 4.63
CA ILE A 86 13.65 9.93 3.42
C ILE A 86 14.49 11.21 3.28
N LEU A 87 13.90 12.37 3.59
CA LEU A 87 14.56 13.69 3.53
C LEU A 87 15.46 13.98 4.74
N ASN A 88 15.51 13.08 5.73
CA ASN A 88 16.22 13.27 7.01
C ASN A 88 15.74 14.53 7.77
N ASP A 89 14.44 14.80 7.74
CA ASP A 89 13.78 15.94 8.40
C ASP A 89 12.61 15.51 9.31
N ILE A 90 12.63 14.27 9.80
CA ILE A 90 11.59 13.71 10.68
C ILE A 90 11.40 14.49 11.99
N ASN A 91 12.44 15.21 12.44
CA ASN A 91 12.40 16.02 13.66
C ASN A 91 11.59 17.31 13.51
N SER A 92 11.08 17.61 12.31
CA SER A 92 10.18 18.75 12.05
C SER A 92 8.76 18.55 12.60
N ILE A 93 8.38 17.30 12.93
CA ILE A 93 7.08 16.95 13.51
C ILE A 93 7.20 16.42 14.94
N ASP A 94 6.08 16.41 15.66
CA ASP A 94 5.97 15.70 16.93
C ASP A 94 5.79 14.19 16.68
N ILE A 95 6.90 13.44 16.80
CA ILE A 95 6.95 11.98 16.62
C ILE A 95 6.01 11.26 17.59
N ALA A 96 5.97 11.68 18.86
CA ALA A 96 5.13 11.00 19.86
C ALA A 96 3.64 11.18 19.53
N SER A 97 3.26 12.38 19.11
CA SER A 97 1.89 12.66 18.67
C SER A 97 1.54 11.90 17.39
N MET A 98 2.49 11.74 16.45
CA MET A 98 2.27 10.95 15.23
C MET A 98 2.08 9.46 15.54
N VAL A 99 2.92 8.87 16.39
CA VAL A 99 2.76 7.47 16.84
C VAL A 99 1.41 7.28 17.51
N ASN A 100 0.99 8.20 18.39
CA ASN A 100 -0.32 8.16 19.04
C ASN A 100 -1.48 8.26 18.04
N PHE A 101 -1.36 9.12 17.03
CA PHE A 101 -2.35 9.24 15.97
C PHE A 101 -2.49 7.94 15.18
N ILE A 102 -1.39 7.33 14.73
CA ILE A 102 -1.44 6.08 13.99
C ILE A 102 -2.11 4.98 14.83
N TRP A 103 -1.70 4.81 16.09
CA TRP A 103 -2.33 3.83 17.00
C TRP A 103 -3.81 4.13 17.28
N SER A 104 -4.21 5.40 17.27
CA SER A 104 -5.63 5.75 17.41
C SER A 104 -6.48 5.24 16.24
N CYS A 105 -5.88 4.96 15.09
CA CYS A 105 -6.55 4.41 13.91
C CYS A 105 -6.64 2.86 13.94
N TYR A 106 -6.09 2.19 14.96
CA TYR A 106 -6.20 0.75 15.12
C TYR A 106 -7.62 0.35 15.54
N HIS A 107 -8.20 -0.66 14.86
CA HIS A 107 -9.52 -1.16 15.20
C HIS A 107 -9.45 -2.20 16.33
N PRO A 108 -10.08 -1.96 17.49
CA PRO A 108 -9.89 -2.82 18.67
C PRO A 108 -10.42 -4.25 18.50
N ASP A 109 -11.44 -4.46 17.68
CA ASP A 109 -12.09 -5.78 17.52
C ASP A 109 -11.77 -6.50 16.20
N LEU A 110 -11.22 -5.78 15.21
CA LEU A 110 -10.98 -6.29 13.85
C LEU A 110 -9.49 -6.33 13.51
N TYR A 111 -8.65 -5.78 14.38
CA TYR A 111 -7.20 -5.95 14.41
C TYR A 111 -6.41 -5.44 13.18
N GLY A 112 -7.04 -4.66 12.32
CA GLY A 112 -6.38 -3.85 11.29
C GLY A 112 -6.47 -2.36 11.59
N PHE A 113 -5.87 -1.54 10.75
CA PHE A 113 -6.00 -0.07 10.82
C PHE A 113 -7.09 0.43 9.86
N ILE A 114 -7.86 1.40 10.32
CA ILE A 114 -8.87 2.12 9.53
C ILE A 114 -8.30 3.47 9.06
N GLY A 115 -9.04 4.18 8.22
CA GLY A 115 -8.55 5.43 7.61
C GLY A 115 -8.47 6.67 8.51
N GLN A 116 -8.89 6.61 9.78
CA GLN A 116 -8.93 7.73 10.73
C GLN A 116 -8.94 7.21 12.18
N SER A 117 -8.87 8.10 13.18
CA SER A 117 -9.01 7.67 14.59
C SER A 117 -10.32 6.90 14.81
N TYR A 118 -10.21 5.73 15.44
CA TYR A 118 -11.34 4.88 15.75
C TYR A 118 -12.26 5.53 16.77
N ASP A 119 -13.55 5.56 16.43
CA ASP A 119 -14.65 5.89 17.33
C ASP A 119 -15.81 4.95 17.01
N SER A 120 -16.44 4.39 18.05
CA SER A 120 -17.56 3.44 17.87
C SER A 120 -18.79 4.08 17.23
N SER A 121 -18.87 5.42 17.24
CA SER A 121 -19.92 6.22 16.61
C SER A 121 -19.68 6.57 15.14
N LEU A 122 -18.52 6.17 14.56
CA LEU A 122 -18.28 6.33 13.12
C LEU A 122 -19.38 5.64 12.30
N GLU A 123 -19.55 6.06 11.05
CA GLU A 123 -20.34 5.29 10.09
C GLU A 123 -19.62 3.98 9.76
N GLU A 124 -20.35 2.89 9.52
CA GLU A 124 -19.77 1.55 9.38
C GLU A 124 -18.64 1.47 8.35
N GLY A 125 -18.79 2.10 7.18
CA GLY A 125 -17.73 2.06 6.16
C GLY A 125 -16.45 2.78 6.56
N PHE A 126 -16.49 3.70 7.53
CA PHE A 126 -15.29 4.30 8.10
C PHE A 126 -14.65 3.46 9.21
N LYS A 127 -15.32 2.41 9.70
CA LYS A 127 -14.76 1.45 10.66
C LYS A 127 -14.09 0.26 10.00
N VAL A 128 -14.16 0.13 8.68
CA VAL A 128 -13.61 -1.02 7.96
C VAL A 128 -12.08 -0.91 7.92
N PRO A 129 -11.34 -1.85 8.54
CA PRO A 129 -9.90 -1.89 8.39
C PRO A 129 -9.53 -2.46 7.03
N THR A 130 -8.45 -1.93 6.46
CA THR A 130 -7.99 -2.34 5.13
C THR A 130 -6.51 -2.73 5.14
N ALA A 131 -6.11 -3.54 4.15
CA ALA A 131 -4.74 -4.01 3.99
C ALA A 131 -3.76 -2.86 3.77
N ASP A 132 -4.11 -1.88 2.93
CA ASP A 132 -3.29 -0.70 2.64
C ASP A 132 -3.10 0.23 3.86
N ASN A 133 -4.17 0.59 4.58
CA ASN A 133 -4.09 1.34 5.83
C ASN A 133 -3.19 0.63 6.85
N THR A 134 -3.39 -0.69 7.00
CA THR A 134 -2.61 -1.53 7.91
C THR A 134 -1.14 -1.56 7.53
N TYR A 135 -0.83 -1.74 6.24
CA TYR A 135 0.54 -1.73 5.73
C TYR A 135 1.24 -0.40 6.01
N TYR A 136 0.61 0.72 5.64
CA TYR A 136 1.21 2.03 5.83
C TYR A 136 1.38 2.40 7.30
N ALA A 137 0.42 2.05 8.16
CA ALA A 137 0.57 2.19 9.61
C ALA A 137 1.77 1.40 10.11
N VAL A 138 1.88 0.11 9.75
CA VAL A 138 2.93 -0.78 10.27
C VAL A 138 4.33 -0.33 9.84
N ILE A 139 4.56 -0.04 8.56
CA ILE A 139 5.89 0.41 8.11
C ILE A 139 6.26 1.78 8.70
N THR A 140 5.28 2.65 8.93
CA THR A 140 5.53 3.97 9.52
C THR A 140 5.85 3.85 11.00
N LEU A 141 5.12 3.02 11.74
CA LEU A 141 5.41 2.74 13.15
C LEU A 141 6.78 2.08 13.33
N ASP A 142 7.14 1.13 12.47
CA ASP A 142 8.47 0.51 12.46
C ASP A 142 9.58 1.57 12.27
N MET A 143 9.43 2.43 11.26
CA MET A 143 10.36 3.54 11.00
C MET A 143 10.46 4.51 12.19
N LEU A 144 9.33 4.82 12.85
CA LEU A 144 9.29 5.69 14.03
C LEU A 144 9.84 5.02 15.31
N GLY A 145 10.36 3.80 15.22
CA GLY A 145 11.06 3.12 16.32
C GLY A 145 10.17 2.26 17.21
N VAL A 146 8.99 1.85 16.75
CA VAL A 146 8.19 0.85 17.46
C VAL A 146 8.89 -0.51 17.38
N ASP A 147 9.32 -1.02 18.54
CA ASP A 147 9.86 -2.39 18.62
C ASP A 147 8.72 -3.42 18.61
N TRP A 148 8.45 -4.00 17.45
CA TRP A 148 7.44 -5.04 17.28
C TRP A 148 7.69 -6.30 18.13
N ASN A 149 8.94 -6.58 18.54
CA ASN A 149 9.21 -7.71 19.45
C ASN A 149 8.69 -7.46 20.86
N SER A 150 8.57 -6.19 21.27
CA SER A 150 7.94 -5.80 22.53
C SER A 150 6.41 -5.82 22.48
N ARG A 151 5.81 -6.03 21.29
CA ARG A 151 4.37 -5.97 21.02
C ARG A 151 3.85 -7.27 20.37
N PRO A 152 4.08 -8.46 20.97
CA PRO A 152 3.71 -9.73 20.35
C PRO A 152 2.21 -9.87 20.10
N GLN A 153 1.37 -9.39 21.02
CA GLN A 153 -0.08 -9.45 20.87
C GLN A 153 -0.55 -8.64 19.64
N ASP A 154 -0.07 -7.41 19.49
CA ASP A 154 -0.45 -6.57 18.34
C ASP A 154 0.00 -7.20 17.01
N ARG A 155 1.20 -7.81 16.97
CA ARG A 155 1.65 -8.55 15.77
C ARG A 155 0.73 -9.71 15.43
N ASP A 156 0.36 -10.52 16.43
CA ASP A 156 -0.45 -11.70 16.23
C ASP A 156 -1.89 -11.34 15.84
N ASP A 157 -2.42 -10.25 16.40
CA ASP A 157 -3.72 -9.69 16.05
C ASP A 157 -3.73 -9.17 14.60
N ILE A 158 -2.73 -8.37 14.21
CA ILE A 158 -2.59 -7.87 12.83
C ILE A 158 -2.36 -9.02 11.84
N ALA A 159 -1.55 -10.02 12.22
CA ALA A 159 -1.33 -11.19 11.38
C ALA A 159 -2.61 -12.02 11.19
N SER A 160 -3.43 -12.16 12.23
CA SER A 160 -4.76 -12.79 12.16
C SER A 160 -5.73 -11.98 11.29
N PHE A 161 -5.65 -10.64 11.34
CA PHE A 161 -6.38 -9.79 10.41
C PHE A 161 -6.01 -10.13 8.96
N ILE A 162 -4.71 -10.12 8.64
CA ILE A 162 -4.14 -10.42 7.31
C ILE A 162 -4.50 -11.82 6.82
N ASP A 163 -4.36 -12.84 7.67
CA ASP A 163 -4.73 -14.23 7.34
C ASP A 163 -6.19 -14.31 6.88
N GLY A 164 -7.09 -13.67 7.62
CA GLY A 164 -8.51 -13.63 7.25
C GLY A 164 -8.83 -12.78 6.00
N LEU A 165 -7.87 -12.06 5.41
CA LEU A 165 -8.02 -11.43 4.10
C LEU A 165 -7.67 -12.38 2.94
N GLN A 166 -7.00 -13.51 3.22
CA GLN A 166 -6.69 -14.48 2.18
C GLN A 166 -7.96 -15.20 1.74
N SER A 167 -8.30 -15.06 0.47
CA SER A 167 -9.41 -15.77 -0.14
C SER A 167 -9.03 -17.21 -0.46
N THR A 168 -9.84 -18.15 0.05
CA THR A 168 -9.73 -19.59 -0.19
C THR A 168 -10.79 -20.11 -1.19
N GLY A 169 -11.56 -19.20 -1.81
CA GLY A 169 -12.62 -19.51 -2.76
C GLY A 169 -12.13 -19.67 -4.20
N SER A 170 -13.04 -19.47 -5.17
CA SER A 170 -12.74 -19.58 -6.61
C SER A 170 -11.83 -18.49 -7.15
N SER A 171 -11.71 -17.36 -6.44
CA SER A 171 -10.69 -16.33 -6.67
C SER A 171 -9.73 -16.39 -5.48
N THR A 172 -8.49 -16.76 -5.73
CA THR A 172 -7.45 -16.88 -4.69
C THR A 172 -6.67 -15.56 -4.57
N GLY A 173 -5.82 -15.41 -3.55
CA GLY A 173 -5.11 -14.15 -3.27
C GLY A 173 -5.67 -13.41 -2.05
N PHE A 174 -5.38 -12.11 -1.91
CA PHE A 174 -5.83 -11.31 -0.77
C PHE A 174 -6.83 -10.24 -1.18
N LYS A 175 -7.88 -10.07 -0.38
CA LYS A 175 -8.77 -8.91 -0.46
C LYS A 175 -8.19 -7.73 0.31
N ASN A 176 -8.65 -6.53 -0.03
CA ASN A 176 -8.26 -5.33 0.72
C ASN A 176 -8.95 -5.26 2.09
N ASP A 177 -10.18 -5.77 2.20
CA ASP A 177 -10.95 -5.84 3.43
C ASP A 177 -11.86 -7.08 3.45
N ARG A 178 -12.49 -7.34 4.59
CA ARG A 178 -13.36 -8.52 4.79
C ARG A 178 -14.79 -8.32 4.32
N GLU A 179 -15.24 -7.08 4.20
CA GLU A 179 -16.66 -6.73 4.08
C GLU A 179 -17.05 -6.35 2.64
N GLY A 180 -16.10 -5.99 1.79
CA GLY A 180 -16.33 -5.39 0.48
C GLY A 180 -17.13 -4.10 0.57
N MET A 181 -17.03 -3.40 1.70
CA MET A 181 -17.84 -2.22 2.02
C MET A 181 -17.09 -0.91 1.84
N PHE A 182 -15.76 -0.94 1.80
CA PHE A 182 -14.91 0.23 1.68
C PHE A 182 -13.83 0.02 0.63
N ASP A 183 -13.97 0.71 -0.50
CA ASP A 183 -13.03 0.62 -1.61
C ASP A 183 -11.93 1.69 -1.47
N SER A 184 -10.83 1.40 -0.76
CA SER A 184 -9.61 2.21 -0.87
C SER A 184 -8.74 1.82 -2.07
N LEU A 185 -8.94 0.62 -2.62
CA LEU A 185 -8.32 0.15 -3.85
C LEU A 185 -9.35 0.09 -4.97
N MET A 186 -8.88 0.27 -6.22
CA MET A 186 -9.73 0.15 -7.41
C MET A 186 -10.16 -1.30 -7.71
N GLU A 187 -9.65 -2.28 -6.96
CA GLU A 187 -9.87 -3.71 -7.13
C GLU A 187 -10.57 -4.29 -5.89
N PRO A 188 -11.89 -4.53 -5.93
CA PRO A 188 -12.64 -5.07 -4.79
C PRO A 188 -12.44 -6.59 -4.59
N GLU A 189 -11.98 -7.28 -5.65
CA GLU A 189 -11.71 -8.72 -5.64
C GLU A 189 -10.27 -9.01 -5.16
N PRO A 190 -9.95 -10.27 -4.82
CA PRO A 190 -8.57 -10.66 -4.53
C PRO A 190 -7.60 -10.20 -5.63
N ASN A 191 -6.59 -9.44 -5.24
CA ASN A 191 -5.69 -8.77 -6.18
C ASN A 191 -4.27 -8.60 -5.63
N GLN A 192 -3.35 -8.22 -6.52
CA GLN A 192 -1.94 -8.13 -6.20
C GLN A 192 -1.55 -6.87 -5.43
N PHE A 193 -2.34 -5.80 -5.46
CA PHE A 193 -2.11 -4.65 -4.56
C PHE A 193 -2.35 -5.04 -3.11
N ALA A 194 -3.53 -5.63 -2.82
CA ALA A 194 -3.84 -6.13 -1.49
C ALA A 194 -2.86 -7.23 -1.04
N SER A 195 -2.48 -8.14 -1.95
CA SER A 195 -1.49 -9.18 -1.65
C SER A 195 -0.13 -8.59 -1.28
N TYR A 196 0.31 -7.54 -1.98
CA TYR A 196 1.53 -6.80 -1.63
C TYR A 196 1.44 -6.21 -0.22
N TYR A 197 0.37 -5.48 0.09
CA TYR A 197 0.21 -4.85 1.40
C TYR A 197 0.16 -5.87 2.53
N CYS A 198 -0.60 -6.96 2.37
CA CYS A 198 -0.66 -8.06 3.33
C CYS A 198 0.72 -8.68 3.59
N LEU A 199 1.40 -9.14 2.54
CA LEU A 199 2.66 -9.88 2.71
C LEU A 199 3.81 -8.99 3.17
N LYS A 200 3.89 -7.75 2.68
CA LYS A 200 4.92 -6.80 3.14
C LYS A 200 4.68 -6.35 4.58
N THR A 201 3.43 -6.33 5.06
CA THR A 201 3.15 -6.12 6.49
C THR A 201 3.70 -7.27 7.33
N LEU A 202 3.45 -8.53 6.93
CA LEU A 202 3.99 -9.70 7.63
C LEU A 202 5.53 -9.72 7.61
N GLU A 203 6.16 -9.28 6.52
CA GLU A 203 7.61 -9.20 6.42
C GLU A 203 8.23 -8.27 7.47
N VAL A 204 7.59 -7.14 7.80
CA VAL A 204 8.05 -6.22 8.88
C VAL A 204 8.13 -6.96 10.22
N PHE A 205 7.20 -7.88 10.49
CA PHE A 205 7.21 -8.69 11.71
C PHE A 205 8.25 -9.81 11.69
N GLY A 206 8.85 -10.08 10.54
CA GLY A 206 9.91 -11.06 10.30
C GLY A 206 9.45 -12.22 9.41
N SER A 207 10.42 -12.88 8.76
CA SER A 207 10.16 -13.94 7.76
C SER A 207 9.33 -15.12 8.27
N SER A 208 9.29 -15.37 9.58
CA SER A 208 8.43 -16.41 10.18
C SER A 208 6.94 -16.09 10.09
N TYR A 209 6.54 -14.82 9.97
CA TYR A 209 5.13 -14.44 9.83
C TYR A 209 4.58 -14.75 8.43
N ILE A 210 5.45 -14.91 7.43
CA ILE A 210 5.02 -15.31 6.08
C ILE A 210 4.38 -16.70 6.07
N SER A 211 4.76 -17.60 6.99
CA SER A 211 4.17 -18.94 7.07
C SER A 211 2.73 -18.98 7.62
N ILE A 212 2.17 -17.83 8.03
CA ILE A 212 0.79 -17.75 8.51
C ILE A 212 -0.18 -17.94 7.35
N ILE A 213 0.18 -17.49 6.14
CA ILE A 213 -0.67 -17.60 4.96
C ILE A 213 -0.67 -19.04 4.43
N ASP A 214 -1.75 -19.42 3.74
CA ASP A 214 -1.74 -20.60 2.88
C ASP A 214 -0.89 -20.31 1.62
N THR A 215 0.40 -20.60 1.71
CA THR A 215 1.37 -20.37 0.64
C THR A 215 1.06 -21.22 -0.59
N THR A 216 0.47 -22.41 -0.42
CA THR A 216 0.13 -23.28 -1.55
C THR A 216 -0.97 -22.65 -2.39
N THR A 217 -2.03 -22.19 -1.73
CA THR A 217 -3.13 -21.47 -2.39
C THR A 217 -2.65 -20.16 -3.00
N PHE A 218 -1.73 -19.44 -2.35
CA PHE A 218 -1.15 -18.23 -2.92
C PHE A 218 -0.28 -18.49 -4.16
N HIS A 219 0.53 -19.55 -4.17
CA HIS A 219 1.32 -19.93 -5.36
C HIS A 219 0.44 -20.40 -6.53
N GLN A 220 -0.72 -21.01 -6.25
CA GLN A 220 -1.72 -21.31 -7.27
C GLN A 220 -2.28 -20.02 -7.89
N HIS A 221 -2.54 -19.00 -7.07
CA HIS A 221 -2.93 -17.67 -7.55
C HIS A 221 -1.86 -17.02 -8.44
N LEU A 222 -0.60 -16.99 -8.00
CA LEU A 222 0.49 -16.47 -8.84
C LEU A 222 0.60 -17.21 -10.18
N THR A 223 0.32 -18.53 -10.18
CA THR A 223 0.30 -19.33 -11.40
C THR A 223 -0.85 -18.94 -12.34
N SER A 224 -2.04 -18.64 -11.81
CA SER A 224 -3.19 -18.24 -12.64
C SER A 224 -3.01 -16.86 -13.27
N LEU A 225 -2.29 -15.97 -12.60
CA LEU A 225 -1.99 -14.63 -13.09
C LEU A 225 -0.88 -14.58 -14.16
N TYR A 226 -0.05 -15.63 -14.28
CA TYR A 226 1.14 -15.61 -15.13
C TYR A 226 0.85 -15.95 -16.61
N HIS A 227 1.17 -15.02 -17.50
CA HIS A 227 1.07 -15.20 -18.96
C HIS A 227 2.37 -15.70 -19.57
N SER A 228 2.54 -17.02 -19.62
CA SER A 228 3.80 -17.67 -20.05
C SER A 228 4.28 -17.38 -21.47
N GLN A 229 3.41 -16.89 -22.37
CA GLN A 229 3.78 -16.56 -23.75
C GLN A 229 4.28 -15.12 -23.90
N GLU A 230 3.80 -14.22 -23.04
CA GLU A 230 4.06 -12.78 -23.11
C GLU A 230 4.91 -12.29 -21.91
N PHE A 231 5.18 -13.17 -20.95
CA PHE A 231 6.08 -12.99 -19.81
C PHE A 231 5.68 -11.84 -18.87
N TYR A 232 4.37 -11.72 -18.61
CA TYR A 232 3.83 -10.75 -17.65
C TYR A 232 2.83 -11.41 -16.69
N PHE A 233 2.44 -10.68 -15.65
CA PHE A 233 1.37 -11.07 -14.74
C PHE A 233 0.19 -10.10 -14.80
N ASP A 234 -1.02 -10.63 -14.60
CA ASP A 234 -2.20 -9.81 -14.34
C ASP A 234 -2.28 -9.37 -12.87
N ILE A 235 -3.05 -8.32 -12.60
CA ILE A 235 -3.26 -7.78 -11.24
C ILE A 235 -4.26 -8.63 -10.43
N SER A 236 -5.18 -9.31 -11.10
CA SER A 236 -6.21 -10.15 -10.50
C SER A 236 -6.73 -11.15 -11.55
N ASP A 237 -7.36 -12.24 -11.10
CA ASP A 237 -7.99 -13.23 -12.00
C ASP A 237 -9.26 -12.67 -12.69
N PHE A 238 -9.73 -11.49 -12.27
CA PHE A 238 -10.97 -10.90 -12.74
C PHE A 238 -10.73 -9.90 -13.89
N VAL A 239 -11.45 -10.15 -14.99
CA VAL A 239 -11.18 -9.56 -16.30
C VAL A 239 -11.56 -8.08 -16.42
N TRP A 240 -12.20 -7.46 -15.42
CA TRP A 240 -12.67 -6.07 -15.53
C TRP A 240 -11.54 -5.06 -15.80
N VAL A 241 -10.32 -5.38 -15.38
CA VAL A 241 -9.13 -4.52 -15.54
C VAL A 241 -8.06 -5.18 -16.43
N THR A 242 -8.45 -6.18 -17.24
CA THR A 242 -7.50 -6.88 -18.12
C THR A 242 -6.67 -5.91 -18.94
N ASN A 243 -5.35 -6.05 -18.80
CA ASN A 243 -4.34 -5.28 -19.48
C ASN A 243 -4.23 -3.79 -19.13
N TYR A 244 -4.81 -3.23 -18.06
CA TYR A 244 -4.53 -1.81 -17.70
C TYR A 244 -3.37 -1.62 -16.73
N SER A 245 -2.88 -2.70 -16.12
CA SER A 245 -1.88 -2.64 -15.03
C SER A 245 -0.75 -3.67 -15.18
N ASN A 246 -0.58 -4.30 -16.36
CA ASN A 246 0.32 -5.45 -16.50
C ASN A 246 1.79 -5.18 -16.12
N LEU A 247 2.31 -3.96 -16.33
CA LEU A 247 3.66 -3.60 -15.90
C LEU A 247 3.77 -3.54 -14.37
N VAL A 248 2.80 -2.89 -13.74
CA VAL A 248 2.73 -2.77 -12.27
C VAL A 248 2.52 -4.14 -11.63
N ALA A 249 1.56 -4.90 -12.15
CA ALA A 249 1.25 -6.25 -11.68
C ALA A 249 2.49 -7.15 -11.80
N THR A 250 3.20 -7.11 -12.92
CA THR A 250 4.42 -7.90 -13.11
C THR A 250 5.51 -7.55 -12.10
N ALA A 251 5.73 -6.27 -11.83
CA ALA A 251 6.71 -5.85 -10.82
C ALA A 251 6.30 -6.31 -9.40
N ILE A 252 5.02 -6.20 -9.05
CA ILE A 252 4.50 -6.67 -7.76
C ILE A 252 4.65 -8.19 -7.63
N ASN A 253 4.26 -8.95 -8.66
CA ASN A 253 4.35 -10.41 -8.62
C ASN A 253 5.81 -10.89 -8.54
N LEU A 254 6.78 -10.16 -9.12
CA LEU A 254 8.20 -10.47 -8.95
C LEU A 254 8.63 -10.41 -7.48
N GLU A 255 8.26 -9.32 -6.79
CA GLU A 255 8.54 -9.12 -5.37
C GLU A 255 7.85 -10.19 -4.51
N LEU A 256 6.57 -10.44 -4.75
CA LEU A 256 5.80 -11.43 -3.97
C LEU A 256 6.28 -12.86 -4.24
N SER A 257 6.80 -13.13 -5.44
CA SER A 257 7.44 -14.40 -5.76
C SER A 257 8.72 -14.60 -4.97
N ASP A 258 9.55 -13.56 -4.86
CA ASP A 258 10.77 -13.60 -4.06
C ASP A 258 10.48 -13.79 -2.58
N LEU A 259 9.50 -13.05 -2.05
CA LEU A 259 9.10 -13.10 -0.65
C LEU A 259 8.52 -14.47 -0.25
N THR A 260 7.78 -15.12 -1.15
CA THR A 260 7.10 -16.39 -0.87
C THR A 260 7.81 -17.62 -1.44
N GLY A 261 8.94 -17.45 -2.13
CA GLY A 261 9.68 -18.53 -2.77
C GLY A 261 8.97 -19.17 -3.98
N PHE A 262 8.07 -18.46 -4.65
CA PHE A 262 7.46 -18.93 -5.89
C PHE A 262 8.47 -18.89 -7.03
N VAL A 263 8.60 -20.00 -7.77
CA VAL A 263 9.62 -20.14 -8.84
C VAL A 263 9.05 -20.63 -10.18
N SER A 264 7.73 -20.86 -10.28
CA SER A 264 7.09 -21.45 -11.45
C SER A 264 6.79 -20.43 -12.56
N PHE A 265 7.78 -19.60 -12.92
CA PHE A 265 7.68 -18.60 -13.99
C PHE A 265 9.06 -18.34 -14.62
N ALA A 266 9.09 -17.78 -15.83
CA ALA A 266 10.34 -17.49 -16.52
C ALA A 266 10.95 -16.16 -16.04
N ARG A 267 11.57 -16.16 -14.86
CA ARG A 267 12.06 -14.93 -14.19
C ARG A 267 12.88 -14.01 -15.09
N SER A 268 13.84 -14.53 -15.85
CA SER A 268 14.66 -13.71 -16.75
C SER A 268 13.82 -12.99 -17.81
N GLU A 269 12.84 -13.68 -18.39
CA GLU A 269 11.94 -13.10 -19.39
C GLU A 269 10.99 -12.08 -18.77
N VAL A 270 10.53 -12.32 -17.55
CA VAL A 270 9.70 -11.36 -16.80
C VAL A 270 10.47 -10.07 -16.50
N VAL A 271 11.74 -10.18 -16.10
CA VAL A 271 12.61 -9.01 -15.90
C VAL A 271 12.84 -8.29 -17.23
N ASN A 272 13.10 -9.02 -18.32
CA ASN A 272 13.25 -8.43 -19.66
C ASN A 272 11.97 -7.71 -20.09
N PHE A 273 10.80 -8.30 -19.88
CA PHE A 273 9.50 -7.68 -20.18
C PHE A 273 9.37 -6.31 -19.50
N LEU A 274 9.73 -6.20 -18.21
CA LEU A 274 9.73 -4.91 -17.52
C LEU A 274 10.74 -3.94 -18.16
N LEU A 275 11.99 -4.36 -18.37
CA LEU A 275 13.03 -3.49 -18.90
C LEU A 275 12.73 -2.98 -20.32
N ASP A 276 12.19 -3.84 -21.18
CA ASP A 276 11.86 -3.55 -22.58
C ASP A 276 10.67 -2.58 -22.73
N ASN A 277 9.83 -2.47 -21.68
CA ASN A 277 8.67 -1.58 -21.65
C ASN A 277 8.92 -0.27 -20.86
N ARG A 278 10.17 0.05 -20.57
CA ARG A 278 10.55 1.35 -20.02
C ARG A 278 10.30 2.46 -21.06
N ASN A 279 9.60 3.52 -20.67
CA ASN A 279 9.30 4.64 -21.57
C ASN A 279 10.54 5.54 -21.79
N TYR A 280 10.46 6.45 -22.77
CA TYR A 280 11.57 7.34 -23.14
C TYR A 280 11.99 8.32 -22.03
N ARG A 281 11.13 8.53 -21.03
CA ARG A 281 11.42 9.36 -19.83
C ARG A 281 12.14 8.55 -18.74
N GLY A 282 12.34 7.25 -18.97
CA GLY A 282 13.01 6.36 -18.05
C GLY A 282 12.12 5.81 -16.93
N GLY A 283 10.79 5.92 -17.05
CA GLY A 283 9.81 5.32 -16.14
C GLY A 283 9.00 4.19 -16.82
N TRP A 284 7.91 3.78 -16.16
CA TRP A 284 6.95 2.81 -16.69
C TRP A 284 5.55 3.42 -16.66
N GLU A 285 4.76 3.14 -17.69
CA GLU A 285 3.31 3.35 -17.62
C GLU A 285 2.68 2.26 -16.75
N ALA A 286 1.38 2.38 -16.45
CA ALA A 286 0.64 1.32 -15.77
C ALA A 286 0.62 0.01 -16.59
N SER A 287 0.56 0.13 -17.92
CA SER A 287 0.47 -0.99 -18.84
C SER A 287 1.11 -0.72 -20.21
N THR A 288 1.41 -1.80 -20.91
CA THR A 288 1.79 -1.80 -22.33
C THR A 288 0.68 -1.39 -23.31
N THR A 289 -0.60 -1.44 -22.90
CA THR A 289 -1.75 -1.17 -23.78
C THR A 289 -2.25 0.27 -23.70
N VAL A 290 -2.14 0.92 -22.53
CA VAL A 290 -2.51 2.32 -22.33
C VAL A 290 -1.23 3.13 -22.19
N LYS A 291 -0.97 3.95 -23.21
CA LYS A 291 0.11 4.94 -23.20
C LYS A 291 -0.50 6.30 -22.95
N SER A 292 -0.04 7.00 -21.91
CA SER A 292 -0.33 8.42 -21.77
C SER A 292 0.29 9.16 -22.98
N GLU A 293 -0.52 9.96 -23.68
CA GLU A 293 -0.04 10.83 -24.78
C GLU A 293 0.83 11.98 -24.25
#